data_AF-A0A2E9PS10-F1
#
_entry.id   AF-A0A2E9PS10-F1
#
_cell.length_a   1.000
_cell.length_b   1.000
_cell.length_c   1.000
_cell.angle_alpha   90.00
_cell.angle_beta   90.00
_cell.angle_gamma   90.00
#
_symmetry.space_group_name_H-M   'P 1'
#
loop_
_entity.id
_entity.type
_entity.pdbx_description
1 polymer ?
#
loop_
_entity_poly.entity_id
_entity_poly.type
_entity_poly.pdbx_seq_one_letter_code
_entity_poly.pdbx_strand_id
1 'polypeptide(L)'
;MTVRGAEATETRSRSASPSTATAVTRESATAGPAQLAIPWPGEKVALTKARAEMVKFQMAARGIKDAEVLRAMGTVPRHLFVPEQHLDAAYADHPLPIGFGQTISQPYIVALMTELLRLEGYKRVLEIGTGSGYQAAVLAELLPKVYTVEIIPELAAQAQARLSALGYDNAHVLAADGYFGWVEFAPFDAIIVTAAPDQLPPPLVEQLAASGRLVIPIGPQGGLQVLWQFVNEDEGLTGYRILDVRFVPFTRVVKSAPE
;
A
#
# COMPACT_ATOMS: atom_id res chain seq x y z
N MET A 1 11.52 -14.82 19.02
CA MET A 1 10.33 -14.22 18.38
C MET A 1 9.16 -14.47 19.32
N THR A 2 8.83 -13.51 20.18
CA THR A 2 7.83 -13.68 21.23
C THR A 2 6.57 -12.94 20.78
N VAL A 3 5.52 -13.68 20.43
CA VAL A 3 4.20 -13.11 20.13
C VAL A 3 3.50 -12.89 21.47
N ARG A 4 3.20 -11.64 21.83
CA ARG A 4 2.32 -11.31 22.97
C ARG A 4 1.09 -10.59 22.43
N GLY A 5 -0.09 -11.17 22.68
CA GLY A 5 -1.36 -10.45 22.60
C GLY A 5 -1.64 -9.77 23.93
N ALA A 6 -1.98 -8.49 23.91
CA ALA A 6 -2.38 -7.74 25.09
C ALA A 6 -3.74 -7.09 24.84
N GLU A 7 -4.72 -7.44 25.69
CA GLU A 7 -5.99 -6.73 25.87
C GLU A 7 -5.77 -5.54 26.81
N ALA A 8 -6.34 -4.38 26.48
CA ALA A 8 -6.25 -3.17 27.28
C ALA A 8 -7.58 -2.91 28.01
N THR A 9 -7.51 -2.67 29.33
CA THR A 9 -8.63 -2.26 30.17
C THR A 9 -8.43 -0.83 30.66
N GLU A 10 -9.48 -0.01 30.50
CA GLU A 10 -9.58 1.40 30.89
C GLU A 10 -9.51 1.63 32.41
N THR A 11 -9.03 2.81 32.86
CA THR A 11 -9.87 3.74 33.65
C THR A 11 -9.36 5.20 33.70
N ARG A 12 -10.35 6.11 33.60
CA ARG A 12 -10.47 7.59 33.78
C ARG A 12 -9.94 8.12 35.14
N SER A 13 -9.78 9.42 35.48
CA SER A 13 -9.92 10.79 34.93
C SER A 13 -9.50 11.84 35.99
N ARG A 14 -9.28 13.11 35.60
CA ARG A 14 -9.67 14.43 36.22
C ARG A 14 -8.60 15.51 35.92
N SER A 15 -8.84 16.50 35.04
CA SER A 15 -9.57 17.78 35.13
C SER A 15 -8.83 18.95 35.84
N ALA A 16 -8.49 20.01 35.10
CA ALA A 16 -8.56 21.44 35.50
C ALA A 16 -8.38 22.38 34.28
N SER A 17 -9.03 23.54 34.34
CA SER A 17 -9.50 24.40 33.23
C SER A 17 -8.56 25.60 32.88
N PRO A 18 -8.99 26.67 32.15
CA PRO A 18 -8.47 26.99 30.83
C PRO A 18 -7.66 28.31 30.75
N SER A 19 -6.82 28.45 29.73
CA SER A 19 -6.20 29.74 29.35
C SER A 19 -6.48 30.06 27.88
N THR A 20 -7.00 31.25 27.67
CA THR A 20 -7.41 31.87 26.41
C THR A 20 -6.24 32.14 25.47
N ALA A 21 -6.26 31.53 24.29
CA ALA A 21 -5.55 32.00 23.11
C ALA A 21 -6.45 31.83 21.89
N THR A 22 -6.70 32.93 21.20
CA THR A 22 -7.58 33.07 20.04
C THR A 22 -7.05 32.21 18.88
N ALA A 23 -7.63 31.02 18.69
CA ALA A 23 -7.35 30.16 17.56
C ALA A 23 -8.24 30.57 16.38
N VAL A 24 -7.60 30.94 15.27
CA VAL A 24 -8.25 31.08 13.96
C VAL A 24 -8.76 29.69 13.57
N THR A 25 -10.06 29.47 13.68
CA THR A 25 -10.72 28.25 13.21
C THR A 25 -10.63 28.20 11.69
N ARG A 26 -9.75 27.36 11.16
CA ARG A 26 -9.92 26.83 9.81
C ARG A 26 -11.08 25.84 9.87
N GLU A 27 -12.21 26.26 9.33
CA GLU A 27 -13.34 25.37 9.04
C GLU A 27 -12.84 24.16 8.24
N SER A 28 -12.94 22.97 8.84
CA SER A 28 -12.76 21.71 8.14
C SER A 28 -13.97 21.49 7.24
N ALA A 29 -13.87 21.92 5.98
CA ALA A 29 -14.85 21.56 4.96
C ALA A 29 -14.77 20.05 4.72
N THR A 30 -15.76 19.31 5.20
CA THR A 30 -15.98 17.92 4.78
C THR A 30 -16.36 17.93 3.30
N ALA A 31 -15.36 17.72 2.45
CA ALA A 31 -15.54 17.64 1.01
C ALA A 31 -16.50 16.50 0.66
N GLY A 32 -17.50 16.79 -0.19
CA GLY A 32 -18.47 15.81 -0.64
C GLY A 32 -17.85 14.77 -1.57
N PRO A 33 -18.50 13.62 -1.82
CA PRO A 33 -17.91 12.51 -2.58
C PRO A 33 -17.53 12.84 -4.02
N ALA A 34 -18.09 13.90 -4.61
CA ALA A 34 -17.72 14.39 -5.95
C ALA A 34 -16.40 15.17 -5.98
N GLN A 35 -15.84 15.55 -4.82
CA GLN A 35 -14.52 16.17 -4.69
C GLN A 35 -13.40 15.14 -4.43
N LEU A 36 -13.74 13.85 -4.35
CA LEU A 36 -12.78 12.79 -4.03
C LEU A 36 -11.99 12.30 -5.25
N ALA A 37 -12.42 12.56 -6.48
CA ALA A 37 -11.70 12.15 -7.68
C ALA A 37 -11.35 13.32 -8.59
N ILE A 38 -10.05 13.51 -8.85
CA ILE A 38 -9.54 14.51 -9.79
C ILE A 38 -9.58 13.89 -11.19
N PRO A 39 -10.30 14.48 -12.17
CA PRO A 39 -10.34 13.95 -13.53
C PRO A 39 -8.94 13.93 -14.15
N TRP A 40 -8.57 12.82 -14.79
CA TRP A 40 -7.35 12.75 -15.58
C TRP A 40 -7.53 13.39 -16.96
N PRO A 41 -6.49 14.01 -17.56
CA PRO A 41 -6.60 14.58 -18.90
C PRO A 41 -7.10 13.56 -19.93
N GLY A 42 -8.22 13.88 -20.60
CA GLY A 42 -8.86 12.98 -21.58
C GLY A 42 -9.66 11.83 -20.97
N GLU A 43 -9.81 11.77 -19.64
CA GLU A 43 -10.57 10.72 -18.96
C GLU A 43 -12.08 10.81 -19.27
N LYS A 44 -12.70 9.67 -19.56
CA LYS A 44 -14.15 9.58 -19.70
C LYS A 44 -14.82 9.86 -18.35
N VAL A 45 -15.84 10.71 -18.34
CA VAL A 45 -16.62 11.07 -17.13
C VAL A 45 -17.11 9.83 -16.35
N ALA A 46 -17.46 8.75 -17.06
CA ALA A 46 -17.87 7.49 -16.44
C ALA A 46 -16.77 6.85 -15.57
N LEU A 47 -15.50 6.93 -15.98
CA LEU A 47 -14.34 6.40 -15.24
C LEU A 47 -14.04 7.25 -14.00
N THR A 48 -14.11 8.57 -14.12
CA THR A 48 -13.97 9.48 -12.97
C THR A 48 -15.06 9.22 -11.94
N LYS A 49 -16.31 9.06 -12.39
CA LYS A 49 -17.44 8.71 -11.51
C LYS A 49 -17.25 7.34 -10.85
N ALA A 50 -16.85 6.32 -11.60
CA ALA A 50 -16.59 4.99 -11.06
C ALA A 50 -15.48 5.01 -10.00
N ARG A 51 -14.42 5.80 -10.20
CA ARG A 51 -13.36 6.02 -9.19
C ARG A 51 -13.91 6.64 -7.91
N ALA A 52 -14.72 7.69 -8.02
CA ALA A 52 -15.33 8.34 -6.85
C ALA A 52 -16.27 7.39 -6.09
N GLU A 53 -17.06 6.58 -6.81
CA GLU A 53 -17.95 5.57 -6.22
C GLU A 53 -17.16 4.45 -5.53
N MET A 54 -16.05 3.99 -6.13
CA MET A 54 -15.11 3.05 -5.52
C MET A 54 -14.64 3.57 -4.15
N VAL A 55 -14.12 4.80 -4.07
CA VAL A 55 -13.64 5.39 -2.82
C VAL A 55 -14.77 5.51 -1.79
N LYS A 56 -15.93 6.03 -2.20
CA LYS A 56 -17.07 6.25 -1.29
C LYS A 56 -17.62 4.96 -0.72
N PHE A 57 -17.97 4.01 -1.59
CA PHE A 57 -18.77 2.84 -1.22
C PHE A 57 -17.94 1.61 -0.89
N GLN A 58 -16.78 1.45 -1.52
CA GLN A 58 -15.96 0.25 -1.34
C GLN A 58 -14.85 0.45 -0.29
N MET A 59 -14.55 1.70 0.12
CA MET A 59 -13.50 2.01 1.10
C MET A 59 -14.05 2.76 2.32
N ALA A 60 -14.49 4.01 2.16
CA ALA A 60 -14.93 4.84 3.28
C ALA A 60 -16.12 4.22 4.04
N ALA A 61 -17.14 3.76 3.31
CA ALA A 61 -18.29 3.06 3.90
C ALA A 61 -17.92 1.72 4.58
N ARG A 62 -16.71 1.21 4.34
CA ARG A 62 -16.19 -0.05 4.90
C ARG A 62 -15.10 0.14 5.95
N GLY A 63 -14.89 1.39 6.39
CA GLY A 63 -14.10 1.68 7.57
C GLY A 63 -12.66 2.15 7.33
N ILE A 64 -12.28 2.41 6.07
CA ILE A 64 -11.07 3.21 5.78
C ILE A 64 -11.37 4.65 6.19
N LYS A 65 -10.58 5.18 7.13
CA LYS A 65 -10.79 6.47 7.81
C LYS A 65 -9.72 7.51 7.48
N ASP A 66 -8.55 7.09 7.04
CA ASP A 66 -7.46 7.98 6.67
C ASP A 66 -7.84 8.80 5.42
N ALA A 67 -7.99 10.12 5.61
CA ALA A 67 -8.41 11.03 4.56
C ALA A 67 -7.39 11.17 3.43
N GLU A 68 -6.09 11.08 3.74
CA GLU A 68 -5.03 11.14 2.74
C GLU A 68 -5.00 9.86 1.91
N VAL A 69 -5.21 8.70 2.53
CA VAL A 69 -5.37 7.42 1.79
C VAL A 69 -6.59 7.48 0.86
N LEU A 70 -7.74 7.96 1.34
CA LEU A 70 -8.93 8.11 0.49
C LEU A 70 -8.71 9.10 -0.67
N ARG A 71 -7.98 10.21 -0.43
CA ARG A 71 -7.59 11.17 -1.47
C ARG A 71 -6.67 10.52 -2.51
N ALA A 72 -5.64 9.79 -2.08
CA ALA A 72 -4.72 9.10 -3.00
C ALA A 72 -5.47 8.09 -3.87
N MET A 73 -6.34 7.25 -3.27
CA MET A 73 -7.16 6.28 -4.02
C MET A 73 -8.12 6.93 -5.02
N GLY A 74 -8.58 8.15 -4.73
CA GLY A 74 -9.40 8.94 -5.63
C GLY A 74 -8.62 9.72 -6.69
N THR A 75 -7.31 9.91 -6.49
CA THR A 75 -6.41 10.61 -7.42
C THR A 75 -5.84 9.65 -8.47
N VAL A 76 -5.40 8.46 -8.04
CA VAL A 76 -4.75 7.50 -8.94
C VAL A 76 -5.76 6.85 -9.89
N PRO A 77 -5.61 6.98 -11.22
CA PRO A 77 -6.56 6.46 -12.20
C PRO A 77 -6.34 4.96 -12.42
N ARG A 78 -6.87 4.12 -11.53
CA ARG A 78 -6.69 2.65 -11.57
C ARG A 78 -6.87 2.01 -12.96
N HIS A 79 -7.79 2.52 -13.78
CA HIS A 79 -8.01 2.05 -15.15
C HIS A 79 -6.79 2.18 -16.08
N LEU A 80 -5.80 3.03 -15.78
CA LEU A 80 -4.54 3.13 -16.52
C LEU A 80 -3.52 2.06 -16.12
N PHE A 81 -3.80 1.29 -15.07
CA PHE A 81 -2.96 0.22 -14.52
C PHE A 81 -3.50 -1.18 -14.83
N VAL A 82 -4.58 -1.29 -15.62
CA VAL A 82 -5.18 -2.57 -16.03
C VAL A 82 -5.09 -2.76 -17.54
N PRO A 83 -4.99 -4.00 -18.04
CA PRO A 83 -5.11 -4.27 -19.47
C PRO A 83 -6.45 -3.79 -20.05
N GLU A 84 -6.48 -3.42 -21.34
CA GLU A 84 -7.65 -2.83 -22.00
C GLU A 84 -8.91 -3.68 -21.87
N GLN A 85 -8.78 -5.00 -21.99
CA GLN A 85 -9.86 -5.98 -21.84
C GLN A 85 -10.52 -5.99 -20.45
N HIS A 86 -9.92 -5.33 -19.45
CA HIS A 86 -10.41 -5.26 -18.07
C HIS A 86 -10.86 -3.85 -17.66
N LEU A 87 -10.92 -2.89 -18.59
CA LEU A 87 -11.31 -1.49 -18.29
C LEU A 87 -12.69 -1.38 -17.65
N ASP A 88 -13.66 -2.16 -18.11
CA ASP A 88 -15.03 -2.15 -17.57
C ASP A 88 -15.10 -2.61 -16.10
N ALA A 89 -14.11 -3.41 -15.67
CA ALA A 89 -13.99 -3.90 -14.30
C ALA A 89 -12.94 -3.14 -13.48
N ALA A 90 -12.28 -2.10 -14.02
CA ALA A 90 -11.14 -1.45 -13.38
C ALA A 90 -11.41 -0.97 -11.95
N TYR A 91 -12.66 -0.58 -11.66
CA TYR A 91 -13.12 -0.06 -10.36
C TYR A 91 -14.02 -1.05 -9.58
N ALA A 92 -14.09 -2.30 -10.03
CA ALA A 92 -14.74 -3.36 -9.27
C ALA A 92 -13.85 -3.78 -8.09
N ASP A 93 -14.47 -4.18 -6.98
CA ASP A 93 -13.76 -4.52 -5.74
C ASP A 93 -13.21 -5.96 -5.73
N HIS A 94 -12.40 -6.31 -6.74
CA HIS A 94 -11.71 -7.60 -6.82
C HIS A 94 -10.39 -7.45 -7.58
N PRO A 95 -9.44 -8.41 -7.46
CA PRO A 95 -8.22 -8.36 -8.26
C PRO A 95 -8.51 -8.60 -9.75
N LEU A 96 -7.64 -8.07 -10.61
CA LEU A 96 -7.70 -8.26 -12.07
C LEU A 96 -6.37 -8.81 -12.61
N PRO A 97 -6.36 -9.66 -13.64
CA PRO A 97 -5.14 -10.09 -14.29
C PRO A 97 -4.38 -8.93 -14.94
N ILE A 98 -3.05 -8.94 -14.82
CA ILE A 98 -2.15 -7.95 -15.46
C ILE A 98 -1.11 -8.59 -16.39
N GLY A 99 -1.27 -9.88 -16.68
CA GLY A 99 -0.29 -10.69 -17.42
C GLY A 99 0.71 -11.39 -16.49
N PHE A 100 1.55 -12.27 -17.06
CA PHE A 100 2.61 -13.00 -16.36
C PHE A 100 2.16 -13.78 -15.11
N GLY A 101 0.90 -14.22 -15.08
CA GLY A 101 0.29 -14.88 -13.92
C GLY A 101 0.06 -13.97 -12.71
N GLN A 102 0.22 -12.66 -12.86
CA GLN A 102 0.07 -11.67 -11.78
C GLN A 102 -1.28 -10.96 -11.83
N THR A 103 -1.64 -10.33 -10.72
CA THR A 103 -2.86 -9.53 -10.58
C THR A 103 -2.58 -8.17 -9.97
N ILE A 104 -3.33 -7.16 -10.40
CA ILE A 104 -3.50 -5.93 -9.62
C ILE A 104 -4.46 -6.22 -8.46
N SER A 105 -4.06 -5.90 -7.24
CA SER A 105 -4.81 -6.21 -6.01
C SER A 105 -6.17 -5.53 -5.95
N GLN A 106 -7.13 -6.14 -5.24
CA GLN A 106 -8.43 -5.55 -4.91
C GLN A 106 -8.27 -4.12 -4.35
N PRO A 107 -9.05 -3.13 -4.84
CA PRO A 107 -8.96 -1.74 -4.37
C PRO A 107 -9.06 -1.58 -2.85
N TYR A 108 -10.01 -2.26 -2.19
CA TYR A 108 -10.12 -2.20 -0.74
C TYR A 108 -8.85 -2.67 -0.02
N ILE A 109 -8.21 -3.75 -0.50
CA ILE A 109 -6.99 -4.28 0.10
C ILE A 109 -5.82 -3.30 -0.08
N VAL A 110 -5.71 -2.64 -1.24
CA VAL A 110 -4.72 -1.56 -1.45
C VAL A 110 -4.92 -0.43 -0.43
N ALA A 111 -6.15 0.05 -0.25
CA ALA A 111 -6.45 1.12 0.70
C ALA A 111 -6.16 0.69 2.15
N LEU A 112 -6.60 -0.51 2.54
CA LEU A 112 -6.37 -1.06 3.87
C LEU A 112 -4.88 -1.21 4.18
N MET A 113 -4.11 -1.82 3.28
CA MET A 113 -2.67 -2.00 3.49
C MET A 113 -1.97 -0.65 3.62
N THR A 114 -2.37 0.34 2.82
CA THR A 114 -1.80 1.69 2.88
C THR A 114 -2.14 2.40 4.20
N GLU A 115 -3.39 2.32 4.68
CA GLU A 115 -3.81 2.90 5.97
C GLU A 115 -3.06 2.25 7.16
N LEU A 116 -2.82 0.94 7.09
CA LEU A 116 -2.04 0.23 8.11
C LEU A 116 -0.59 0.71 8.19
N LEU A 117 -0.02 1.32 7.16
CA LEU A 117 1.34 1.85 7.23
C LEU A 117 1.44 3.15 8.03
N ARG A 118 0.33 3.85 8.32
CA ARG A 118 0.30 5.13 9.06
C ARG A 118 1.42 6.09 8.65
N LEU A 119 1.39 6.50 7.38
CA LEU A 119 2.50 7.17 6.69
C LEU A 119 2.76 8.63 7.11
N GLU A 120 2.02 9.17 8.08
CA GLU A 120 2.17 10.56 8.51
C GLU A 120 3.60 10.84 9.01
N GLY A 121 4.27 11.80 8.39
CA GLY A 121 5.66 12.18 8.72
C GLY A 121 6.74 11.24 8.16
N TYR A 122 6.37 10.14 7.51
CA TYR A 122 7.31 9.24 6.84
C TYR A 122 7.86 9.88 5.56
N LYS A 123 9.06 9.46 5.16
CA LYS A 123 9.80 10.02 4.02
C LYS A 123 10.05 9.00 2.91
N ARG A 124 10.16 7.72 3.25
CA ARG A 124 10.40 6.68 2.25
C ARG A 124 9.71 5.37 2.58
N VAL A 125 9.19 4.73 1.55
CA VAL A 125 8.60 3.39 1.61
C VAL A 125 9.29 2.46 0.63
N LEU A 126 9.41 1.19 1.01
CA LEU A 126 9.76 0.09 0.13
C LEU A 126 8.51 -0.75 -0.16
N GLU A 127 8.18 -0.92 -1.43
CA GLU A 127 7.20 -1.88 -1.92
C GLU A 127 7.91 -3.10 -2.52
N ILE A 128 7.45 -4.30 -2.18
CA ILE A 128 7.88 -5.54 -2.82
C ILE A 128 6.70 -6.13 -3.61
N GLY A 129 6.88 -6.24 -4.93
CA GLY A 129 5.86 -6.65 -5.89
C GLY A 129 5.23 -5.47 -6.64
N THR A 130 6.01 -4.77 -7.47
CA THR A 130 5.50 -3.61 -8.23
C THR A 130 4.29 -3.96 -9.08
N GLY A 131 4.31 -5.11 -9.76
CA GLY A 131 3.24 -5.59 -10.64
C GLY A 131 2.86 -4.55 -11.69
N SER A 132 1.65 -3.99 -11.58
CA SER A 132 1.19 -2.92 -12.48
C SER A 132 1.76 -1.54 -12.17
N GLY A 133 2.30 -1.34 -10.97
CA GLY A 133 2.69 -0.03 -10.43
C GLY A 133 1.55 0.73 -9.75
N TYR A 134 0.34 0.16 -9.63
CA TYR A 134 -0.79 0.88 -9.03
C TYR A 134 -0.59 1.22 -7.55
N GLN A 135 -0.12 0.26 -6.74
CA GLN A 135 0.16 0.51 -5.33
C GLN A 135 1.35 1.46 -5.16
N ALA A 136 2.40 1.36 -5.98
CA ALA A 136 3.48 2.35 -6.08
C ALA A 136 2.94 3.77 -6.32
N ALA A 137 2.02 3.96 -7.27
CA ALA A 137 1.41 5.25 -7.56
C ALA A 137 0.59 5.79 -6.38
N VAL A 138 -0.17 4.93 -5.69
CA VAL A 138 -0.92 5.30 -4.47
C VAL A 138 0.03 5.75 -3.36
N LEU A 139 1.17 5.07 -3.19
CA LEU A 139 2.19 5.49 -2.21
C LEU A 139 2.88 6.78 -2.63
N ALA A 140 3.07 7.00 -3.93
CA ALA A 140 3.72 8.19 -4.48
C ALA A 140 2.87 9.46 -4.29
N GLU A 141 1.54 9.33 -4.18
CA GLU A 141 0.66 10.41 -3.75
C GLU A 141 0.82 10.81 -2.28
N LEU A 142 1.41 9.94 -1.46
CA LEU A 142 1.47 10.07 0.00
C LEU A 142 2.87 10.35 0.54
N LEU A 143 3.91 9.97 -0.20
CA LEU A 143 5.29 10.03 0.25
C LEU A 143 6.23 10.64 -0.78
N PRO A 144 7.30 11.33 -0.33
CA PRO A 144 8.24 11.95 -1.25
C PRO A 144 9.17 10.96 -1.95
N LYS A 145 9.29 9.71 -1.47
CA LYS A 145 10.10 8.66 -2.10
C LYS A 145 9.46 7.28 -1.96
N VAL A 146 9.22 6.64 -3.09
CA VAL A 146 8.75 5.26 -3.18
C VAL A 146 9.82 4.44 -3.90
N TYR A 147 10.24 3.35 -3.29
CA TYR A 147 11.11 2.36 -3.92
C TYR A 147 10.29 1.10 -4.09
N THR A 148 10.25 0.54 -5.28
CA THR A 148 9.44 -0.65 -5.57
C THR A 148 10.25 -1.70 -6.33
N VAL A 149 10.18 -2.94 -5.88
CA VAL A 149 10.96 -4.05 -6.44
C VAL A 149 10.03 -5.06 -7.12
N GLU A 150 10.38 -5.46 -8.33
CA GLU A 150 9.64 -6.44 -9.12
C GLU A 150 10.59 -7.52 -9.66
N ILE A 151 10.19 -8.77 -9.54
CA ILE A 151 11.01 -9.91 -9.93
C ILE A 151 10.88 -10.23 -11.42
N ILE A 152 9.76 -9.89 -12.05
CA ILE A 152 9.50 -10.11 -13.49
C ILE A 152 9.98 -8.86 -14.27
N PRO A 153 11.10 -8.94 -15.02
CA PRO A 153 11.69 -7.77 -15.67
C PRO A 153 10.74 -7.04 -16.62
N GLU A 154 9.86 -7.76 -17.31
CA GLU A 154 8.86 -7.18 -18.21
C GLU A 154 7.83 -6.33 -17.46
N LEU A 155 7.37 -6.79 -16.28
CA LEU A 155 6.46 -6.01 -15.44
C LEU A 155 7.17 -4.80 -14.85
N ALA A 156 8.41 -4.95 -14.40
CA ALA A 156 9.22 -3.85 -13.89
C ALA A 156 9.37 -2.73 -14.93
N ALA A 157 9.73 -3.10 -16.17
CA ALA A 157 9.86 -2.16 -17.28
C ALA A 157 8.53 -1.48 -17.64
N GLN A 158 7.43 -2.24 -17.70
CA GLN A 158 6.10 -1.69 -17.98
C GLN A 158 5.61 -0.75 -16.87
N ALA A 159 5.83 -1.10 -15.60
CA ALA A 159 5.46 -0.26 -14.46
C ALA A 159 6.29 1.03 -14.45
N GLN A 160 7.60 0.95 -14.69
CA GLN A 160 8.47 2.14 -14.76
C GLN A 160 8.04 3.10 -15.86
N ALA A 161 7.74 2.59 -17.05
CA ALA A 161 7.27 3.40 -18.17
C ALA A 161 5.91 4.05 -17.86
N ARG A 162 4.98 3.28 -17.29
CA ARG A 162 3.65 3.76 -16.89
C ARG A 162 3.74 4.85 -15.81
N LEU A 163 4.49 4.60 -14.73
CA LEU A 163 4.66 5.56 -13.64
C LEU A 163 5.25 6.88 -14.13
N SER A 164 6.30 6.83 -14.96
CA SER A 164 6.90 8.02 -15.56
C SER A 164 5.94 8.76 -16.49
N ALA A 165 5.20 8.05 -17.35
CA ALA A 165 4.20 8.67 -18.23
C ALA A 165 3.06 9.35 -17.46
N LEU A 166 2.79 8.88 -16.23
CA LEU A 166 1.79 9.46 -15.33
C LEU A 166 2.37 10.51 -14.37
N GLY A 167 3.67 10.83 -14.46
CA GLY A 167 4.31 11.87 -13.65
C GLY A 167 4.69 11.45 -12.22
N TYR A 168 4.70 10.15 -11.91
CA TYR A 168 5.16 9.65 -10.60
C TYR A 168 6.68 9.51 -10.57
N ASP A 169 7.40 10.64 -10.69
CA ASP A 169 8.87 10.70 -10.73
C ASP A 169 9.53 10.34 -9.38
N ASN A 170 8.75 10.35 -8.30
CA ASN A 170 9.14 9.93 -6.96
C ASN A 170 8.98 8.41 -6.72
N ALA A 171 8.59 7.63 -7.73
CA ALA A 171 8.53 6.17 -7.67
C ALA A 171 9.68 5.54 -8.48
N HIS A 172 10.60 4.88 -7.80
CA HIS A 172 11.78 4.23 -8.37
C HIS A 172 11.56 2.73 -8.45
N VAL A 173 11.63 2.16 -9.66
CA VAL A 173 11.43 0.72 -9.90
C VAL A 173 12.76 0.00 -10.04
N LEU A 174 12.91 -1.15 -9.36
CA LEU A 174 14.04 -2.06 -9.51
C LEU A 174 13.56 -3.44 -9.96
N ALA A 175 14.16 -3.95 -11.04
CA ALA A 175 13.99 -5.35 -11.46
C ALA A 175 14.96 -6.25 -10.67
N ALA A 176 14.49 -6.90 -9.60
CA ALA A 176 15.32 -7.73 -8.72
C ALA A 176 14.50 -8.72 -7.87
N ASP A 177 15.19 -9.62 -7.16
CA ASP A 177 14.58 -10.48 -6.14
C ASP A 177 14.23 -9.65 -4.89
N GLY A 178 12.94 -9.40 -4.70
CA GLY A 178 12.41 -8.63 -3.58
C GLY A 178 12.66 -9.23 -2.19
N TYR A 179 13.10 -10.50 -2.09
CA TYR A 179 13.47 -11.12 -0.81
C TYR A 179 14.55 -10.31 -0.08
N PHE A 180 15.47 -9.72 -0.84
CA PHE A 180 16.61 -8.95 -0.32
C PHE A 180 16.29 -7.48 -0.07
N GLY A 181 15.06 -7.02 -0.36
CA GLY A 181 14.71 -5.60 -0.28
C GLY A 181 15.55 -4.73 -1.22
N TRP A 182 15.90 -3.53 -0.76
CA TRP A 182 16.75 -2.59 -1.49
C TRP A 182 17.69 -1.85 -0.53
N VAL A 183 18.77 -2.55 -0.17
CA VAL A 183 19.72 -2.16 0.91
C VAL A 183 20.30 -0.76 0.72
N GLU A 184 20.54 -0.34 -0.52
CA GLU A 184 21.14 0.95 -0.87
C GLU A 184 20.32 2.15 -0.34
N PHE A 185 19.00 1.99 -0.19
CA PHE A 185 18.09 3.06 0.27
C PHE A 185 17.50 2.80 1.66
N ALA A 186 17.90 1.72 2.31
CA ALA A 186 17.55 1.44 3.70
C ALA A 186 18.17 2.48 4.66
N PRO A 187 17.62 2.64 5.87
CA PRO A 187 16.37 2.03 6.35
C PRO A 187 15.12 2.73 5.79
N PHE A 188 14.01 2.00 5.70
CA PHE A 188 12.72 2.50 5.24
C PHE A 188 11.75 2.76 6.40
N ASP A 189 11.00 3.85 6.34
CA ASP A 189 9.99 4.17 7.37
C ASP A 189 8.80 3.19 7.29
N ALA A 190 8.50 2.73 6.08
CA ALA A 190 7.46 1.76 5.80
C ALA A 190 7.94 0.69 4.81
N ILE A 191 7.46 -0.53 4.97
CA ILE A 191 7.63 -1.61 4.00
C ILE A 191 6.26 -2.24 3.72
N ILE A 192 5.93 -2.44 2.45
CA ILE A 192 4.69 -3.09 2.03
C ILE A 192 5.02 -4.20 1.04
N VAL A 193 4.44 -5.37 1.25
CA VAL A 193 4.68 -6.54 0.40
C VAL A 193 3.36 -6.98 -0.22
N THR A 194 3.29 -7.04 -1.54
CA THR A 194 2.08 -7.31 -2.34
C THR A 194 2.10 -8.70 -2.99
N ALA A 195 2.92 -9.60 -2.44
CA ALA A 195 2.96 -11.03 -2.71
C ALA A 195 3.13 -11.80 -1.39
N ALA A 196 2.61 -13.02 -1.28
CA ALA A 196 2.67 -13.77 -0.03
C ALA A 196 3.88 -14.71 0.05
N PRO A 197 4.87 -14.44 0.93
CA PRO A 197 5.85 -15.44 1.32
C PRO A 197 5.30 -16.38 2.39
N ASP A 198 5.96 -17.52 2.53
CA ASP A 198 5.64 -18.50 3.59
C ASP A 198 5.95 -17.97 4.99
N GLN A 199 6.94 -17.08 5.10
CA GLN A 199 7.43 -16.50 6.35
C GLN A 199 7.86 -15.04 6.14
N LEU A 200 7.90 -14.26 7.22
CA LEU A 200 8.41 -12.90 7.20
C LEU A 200 9.90 -12.88 6.79
N PRO A 201 10.28 -12.23 5.68
CA PRO A 201 11.68 -12.22 5.23
C PRO A 201 12.56 -11.40 6.19
N PRO A 202 13.62 -12.00 6.78
CA PRO A 202 14.53 -11.27 7.67
C PRO A 202 15.18 -10.02 7.04
N PRO A 203 15.60 -10.01 5.76
CA PRO A 203 16.20 -8.81 5.17
C PRO A 203 15.26 -7.60 5.14
N LEU A 204 13.94 -7.82 5.06
CA LEU A 204 12.97 -6.71 5.09
C LEU A 204 12.84 -6.15 6.51
N VAL A 205 12.90 -7.01 7.54
CA VAL A 205 12.91 -6.55 8.94
C VAL A 205 14.17 -5.74 9.25
N GLU A 206 15.33 -6.20 8.77
CA GLU A 206 16.62 -5.50 8.94
C GLU A 206 16.65 -4.12 8.27
N GLN A 207 15.86 -3.93 7.21
CA GLN A 207 15.75 -2.67 6.48
C GLN A 207 14.64 -1.75 7.01
N LEU A 208 13.89 -2.17 8.02
CA LEU A 208 12.82 -1.37 8.62
C LEU A 208 13.38 -0.40 9.66
N ALA A 209 13.09 0.89 9.51
CA ALA A 209 13.51 1.92 10.47
C ALA A 209 12.89 1.71 11.86
N ALA A 210 13.48 2.32 12.88
CA ALA A 210 12.87 2.40 14.21
C ALA A 210 11.52 3.12 14.11
N SER A 211 10.51 2.64 14.86
CA SER A 211 9.11 3.08 14.74
C SER A 211 8.48 2.87 13.36
N GLY A 212 9.15 2.14 12.46
CA GLY A 212 8.66 1.83 11.12
C GLY A 212 7.61 0.73 11.13
N ARG A 213 6.84 0.64 10.04
CA ARG A 213 5.74 -0.32 9.87
C ARG A 213 5.93 -1.20 8.64
N LEU A 214 5.68 -2.49 8.80
CA LEU A 214 5.71 -3.46 7.70
C LEU A 214 4.35 -4.13 7.54
N VAL A 215 3.77 -4.08 6.35
CA VAL A 215 2.50 -4.74 6.02
C VAL A 215 2.73 -5.82 4.97
N ILE A 216 2.34 -7.06 5.29
CA ILE A 216 2.68 -8.23 4.48
C ILE A 216 1.64 -9.33 4.62
N PRO A 217 1.19 -9.95 3.52
CA PRO A 217 0.46 -11.22 3.57
C PRO A 217 1.46 -12.37 3.84
N ILE A 218 1.18 -13.24 4.80
CA ILE A 218 2.03 -14.41 5.10
C ILE A 218 1.17 -15.67 5.06
N GLY A 219 1.66 -16.70 4.38
CA GLY A 219 1.05 -18.03 4.38
C GLY A 219 1.50 -18.88 3.20
N PRO A 220 1.27 -20.20 3.27
CA PRO A 220 1.73 -21.13 2.24
C PRO A 220 1.08 -20.85 0.88
N GLN A 221 1.84 -21.08 -0.18
CA GLN A 221 1.32 -21.04 -1.55
C GLN A 221 0.09 -21.96 -1.71
N GLY A 222 -1.01 -21.40 -2.22
CA GLY A 222 -2.27 -22.13 -2.41
C GLY A 222 -3.08 -22.39 -1.13
N GLY A 223 -2.55 -22.03 0.04
CA GLY A 223 -3.25 -22.15 1.32
C GLY A 223 -3.89 -20.86 1.82
N LEU A 224 -4.30 -20.87 3.08
CA LEU A 224 -4.79 -19.68 3.78
C LEU A 224 -3.61 -18.74 4.06
N GLN A 225 -3.74 -17.47 3.67
CA GLN A 225 -2.77 -16.43 3.97
C GLN A 225 -3.43 -15.40 4.89
N VAL A 226 -2.61 -14.75 5.70
CA VAL A 226 -3.05 -13.77 6.68
C VAL A 226 -2.30 -12.47 6.43
N LEU A 227 -3.03 -11.36 6.36
CA LEU A 227 -2.43 -10.04 6.34
C LEU A 227 -1.94 -9.67 7.74
N TRP A 228 -0.66 -9.35 7.84
CA TRP A 228 -0.01 -8.91 9.07
C TRP A 228 0.42 -7.47 8.96
N GLN A 229 0.34 -6.76 10.07
CA GLN A 229 1.07 -5.52 10.30
C GLN A 229 2.13 -5.79 11.36
N PHE A 230 3.36 -5.38 11.11
CA PHE A 230 4.44 -5.38 12.08
C PHE A 230 4.85 -3.95 12.38
N VAL A 231 5.18 -3.65 13.64
CA VAL A 231 5.64 -2.35 14.11
C VAL A 231 6.99 -2.55 14.78
N ASN A 232 8.01 -1.80 14.36
CA ASN A 232 9.34 -1.83 14.95
C ASN A 232 9.38 -0.93 16.19
N GLU A 233 9.15 -1.51 17.36
CA GLU A 233 9.15 -0.82 18.65
C GLU A 233 10.53 -0.95 19.32
N ASP A 234 10.81 -0.15 20.35
CA ASP A 234 12.13 -0.15 21.02
C ASP A 234 12.52 -1.53 21.60
N GLU A 235 11.52 -2.35 21.96
CA GLU A 235 11.69 -3.70 22.50
C GLU A 235 11.74 -4.80 21.42
N GLY A 236 11.59 -4.42 20.15
CA GLY A 236 11.61 -5.32 19.00
C GLY A 236 10.36 -5.22 18.11
N LEU A 237 10.17 -6.24 17.27
CA LEU A 237 9.10 -6.26 16.27
C LEU A 237 7.80 -6.84 16.85
N THR A 238 6.76 -6.02 16.98
CA THR A 238 5.42 -6.44 17.42
C THR A 238 4.52 -6.70 16.21
N GLY A 239 3.88 -7.87 16.16
CA GLY A 239 3.05 -8.31 15.03
C GLY A 239 1.56 -8.36 15.34
N TYR A 240 0.74 -7.82 14.45
CA TYR A 240 -0.71 -7.73 14.53
C TYR A 240 -1.34 -8.49 13.37
N ARG A 241 -2.14 -9.50 13.68
CA ARG A 241 -2.96 -10.21 12.70
C ARG A 241 -4.15 -9.36 12.30
N ILE A 242 -4.32 -9.09 11.01
CA ILE A 242 -5.40 -8.22 10.50
C ILE A 242 -6.58 -9.06 10.01
N LEU A 243 -6.44 -9.75 8.88
CA LEU A 243 -7.51 -10.54 8.26
C LEU A 243 -6.96 -11.57 7.28
N ASP A 244 -7.80 -12.51 6.85
CA ASP A 244 -7.45 -13.54 5.88
C ASP A 244 -7.48 -12.97 4.45
N VAL A 245 -6.46 -13.29 3.66
CA VAL A 245 -6.25 -12.77 2.31
C VAL A 245 -5.82 -13.86 1.34
N ARG A 246 -5.77 -13.52 0.06
CA ARG A 246 -5.17 -14.35 -0.99
C ARG A 246 -4.43 -13.49 -1.99
N PHE A 247 -3.11 -13.58 -1.96
CA PHE A 247 -2.16 -12.92 -2.82
C PHE A 247 -1.43 -13.94 -3.70
N VAL A 248 -0.82 -13.43 -4.77
CA VAL A 248 0.10 -14.19 -5.61
C VAL A 248 1.32 -14.66 -4.80
N PRO A 249 1.98 -15.75 -5.20
CA PRO A 249 3.15 -16.27 -4.48
C PRO A 249 4.31 -15.28 -4.52
N PHE A 250 5.03 -15.15 -3.41
CA PHE A 250 6.32 -14.47 -3.36
C PHE A 250 7.40 -15.41 -3.91
N THR A 251 7.79 -15.20 -5.17
CA THR A 251 8.80 -16.02 -5.83
C THR A 251 10.21 -15.50 -5.55
N ARG A 252 11.20 -16.37 -5.80
CA ARG A 252 12.62 -16.06 -5.66
C ARG A 252 13.36 -16.38 -6.94
N VAL A 253 14.47 -15.68 -7.19
CA VAL A 253 15.34 -16.05 -8.30
C VAL A 253 16.04 -17.36 -7.91
N VAL A 254 15.68 -18.45 -8.57
CA VAL A 254 16.41 -19.71 -8.44
C VAL A 254 17.75 -19.48 -9.13
N LYS A 255 18.85 -19.43 -8.36
CA LYS A 255 20.18 -19.57 -8.95
C LYS A 255 20.21 -20.97 -9.57
N SER A 256 20.28 -21.06 -10.90
CA SER A 256 20.70 -22.30 -11.56
C SER A 256 22.00 -22.74 -10.89
N ALA A 257 22.06 -24.00 -10.44
CA ALA A 257 23.32 -24.57 -10.01
C ALA A 257 24.34 -24.38 -11.15
N PRO A 258 25.59 -23.98 -10.86
CA PRO A 258 26.61 -23.99 -11.89
C PRO A 258 26.71 -25.42 -12.46
N GLU A 259 26.68 -25.53 -13.79
CA GLU A 259 27.02 -26.76 -14.51
C GLU A 259 28.44 -27.22 -14.20
#